data_AF-A0A9D1R146-F1
#
_entry.id   AF-A0A9D1R146-F1
#
_cell.length_a   1.000
_cell.length_b   1.000
_cell.length_c   1.000
_cell.angle_alpha   90.00
_cell.angle_beta   90.00
_cell.angle_gamma   90.00
#
_symmetry.space_group_name_H-M   'P 1'
#
loop_
_entity.id
_entity.type
_entity.pdbx_description
1 polymer ?
#
loop_
_entity_poly.entity_id
_entity_poly.type
_entity_poly.pdbx_seq_one_letter_code
_entity_poly.pdbx_strand_id
1 'polypeptide(L)'
;MPERPPFRPPAQPPLAAQVMNRLCTRAQPWGFSVQGTACTLEAAPFAPFRAVAAVDVECGGGLWRLELGSLRFLALHPALASVEPGAVLPPELQLAVLEVLLAPVLAAAQAFMGTPLVLRASRFVEAASGDQDAGGARLCSVPLLLTVGTGKNAYPVPVRLDLPDRDSVPPLVERLETLPCRRAKGLAASLPVILSVEAGRMRLSLREAADLHCGDILLPERYPARDGRLALRLGPPDAPFLTFACSVSGSEATILSAYNAAPEEEPMSETTPSPETPPSAAPQDSLDVGELEVTLTFELERRRLTVRDVETLAPGYVFALGGDALSPVTLCANGKAIGTGRLVDLGGTLGVQITRLDTGGEQA
;
A
#
# COMPACT_ATOMS: atom_id res chain seq x y z
N MET A 1 -18.28 29.56 2.14
CA MET A 1 -17.86 28.31 2.81
C MET A 1 -16.50 28.58 3.45
N PRO A 2 -16.27 28.24 4.72
CA PRO A 2 -14.93 28.41 5.31
C PRO A 2 -13.96 27.50 4.54
N GLU A 3 -12.88 28.08 4.03
CA GLU A 3 -11.79 27.33 3.40
C GLU A 3 -11.29 26.27 4.38
N ARG A 4 -11.41 24.99 4.01
CA ARG A 4 -10.79 23.93 4.80
C ARG A 4 -9.29 24.18 4.78
N PRO A 5 -8.62 24.25 5.95
CA PRO A 5 -7.18 24.38 5.98
C PRO A 5 -6.55 23.22 5.19
N PRO A 6 -5.41 23.45 4.52
CA PRO A 6 -4.73 22.39 3.78
C PRO A 6 -4.43 21.22 4.72
N PHE A 7 -4.66 20.00 4.23
CA PHE A 7 -4.34 18.79 4.99
C PHE A 7 -2.84 18.80 5.32
N ARG A 8 -2.52 18.92 6.60
CA ARG A 8 -1.16 18.74 7.11
C ARG A 8 -1.09 17.33 7.69
N PRO A 9 -0.36 16.39 7.05
CA PRO A 9 -0.16 15.09 7.65
C PRO A 9 0.52 15.25 9.01
N PRO A 10 0.20 14.41 9.99
CA PRO A 10 0.89 14.43 11.27
C PRO A 10 2.39 14.18 11.04
N ALA A 11 3.25 14.99 11.67
CA ALA A 11 4.69 14.77 11.64
C ALA A 11 5.01 13.48 12.41
N GLN A 12 5.17 12.38 11.69
CA GLN A 12 5.56 11.08 12.25
C GLN A 12 7.00 10.74 11.85
N PRO A 13 7.81 10.19 12.78
CA PRO A 13 9.12 9.64 12.43
C PRO A 13 9.00 8.60 11.30
N PRO A 14 9.96 8.53 10.36
CA PRO A 14 9.90 7.62 9.21
C PRO A 14 9.63 6.15 9.56
N LEU A 15 10.22 5.65 10.66
CA LEU A 15 9.99 4.27 11.12
C LEU A 15 8.57 4.06 11.64
N ALA A 16 8.03 5.01 12.41
CA ALA A 16 6.65 4.95 12.87
C ALA A 16 5.67 4.98 11.68
N ALA A 17 5.95 5.82 10.67
CA ALA A 17 5.17 5.87 9.44
C ALA A 17 5.25 4.55 8.66
N GLN A 18 6.42 3.92 8.56
CA GLN A 18 6.58 2.61 7.91
C GLN A 18 5.70 1.54 8.55
N VAL A 19 5.75 1.40 9.88
CA VAL A 19 4.94 0.43 10.62
C VAL A 19 3.45 0.77 10.50
N MET A 20 3.08 2.04 10.67
CA MET A 20 1.70 2.49 10.58
C MET A 20 1.10 2.24 9.19
N ASN A 21 1.82 2.56 8.12
CA ASN A 21 1.40 2.29 6.74
C ASN A 21 1.12 0.80 6.54
N ARG A 22 1.98 -0.07 7.08
CA ARG A 22 1.76 -1.51 7.01
C ARG A 22 0.52 -1.92 7.79
N LEU A 23 0.38 -1.50 9.05
CA LEU A 23 -0.79 -1.83 9.86
C LEU A 23 -2.11 -1.37 9.21
N CYS A 24 -2.19 -0.14 8.72
CA CYS A 24 -3.43 0.41 8.14
C CYS A 24 -3.86 -0.33 6.85
N THR A 25 -2.91 -0.95 6.13
CA THR A 25 -3.22 -1.77 4.94
C THR A 25 -3.69 -3.18 5.28
N ARG A 26 -3.62 -3.64 6.54
CA ARG A 26 -4.06 -4.97 6.94
C ARG A 26 -5.53 -5.00 7.36
N ALA A 27 -6.14 -6.17 7.18
CA ALA A 27 -7.50 -6.46 7.63
C ALA A 27 -7.54 -6.38 9.16
N GLN A 28 -8.39 -5.48 9.65
CA GLN A 28 -8.56 -5.14 11.06
C GLN A 28 -10.06 -4.94 11.34
N PRO A 29 -10.51 -5.05 12.60
CA PRO A 29 -9.69 -5.29 13.79
C PRO A 29 -9.33 -6.78 13.99
N TRP A 30 -8.23 -7.08 14.69
CA TRP A 30 -7.79 -8.44 15.01
C TRP A 30 -8.45 -8.93 16.30
N GLY A 31 -9.24 -9.99 16.22
CA GLY A 31 -9.97 -10.55 17.35
C GLY A 31 -9.16 -11.59 18.15
N PHE A 32 -9.28 -11.54 19.47
CA PHE A 32 -8.78 -12.55 20.40
C PHE A 32 -9.66 -12.58 21.67
N SER A 33 -9.34 -13.46 22.63
CA SER A 33 -10.08 -13.55 23.89
C SER A 33 -9.16 -13.43 25.10
N VAL A 34 -9.61 -12.72 26.12
CA VAL A 34 -8.96 -12.61 27.43
C VAL A 34 -9.96 -13.06 28.48
N GLN A 35 -9.67 -14.16 29.19
CA GLN A 35 -10.57 -14.76 30.18
C GLN A 35 -12.01 -14.98 29.64
N GLY A 36 -12.14 -15.45 28.40
CA GLY A 36 -13.43 -15.66 27.74
C GLY A 36 -14.10 -14.39 27.20
N THR A 37 -13.57 -13.20 27.51
CA THR A 37 -14.08 -11.93 26.97
C THR A 37 -13.46 -11.64 25.62
N ALA A 38 -14.30 -11.45 24.60
CA ALA A 38 -13.85 -11.08 23.27
C ALA A 38 -13.20 -9.68 23.29
N CYS A 39 -12.02 -9.58 22.69
CA CYS A 39 -11.25 -8.37 22.56
C CYS A 39 -10.85 -8.18 21.09
N THR A 40 -10.71 -6.93 20.66
CA THR A 40 -10.20 -6.62 19.33
C THR A 40 -9.08 -5.57 19.40
N LEU A 41 -8.09 -5.70 18.53
CA LEU A 41 -6.98 -4.75 18.41
C LEU A 41 -6.93 -4.19 16.99
N GLU A 42 -6.76 -2.88 16.86
CA GLU A 42 -6.58 -2.23 15.56
C GLU A 42 -5.58 -1.08 15.64
N ALA A 43 -5.00 -0.72 14.50
CA ALA A 43 -4.23 0.52 14.42
C ALA A 43 -5.22 1.69 14.32
N ALA A 44 -5.10 2.63 15.25
CA ALA A 44 -5.99 3.79 15.30
C ALA A 44 -5.16 5.06 15.55
N PRO A 45 -5.26 6.07 14.68
CA PRO A 45 -4.72 7.38 14.98
C PRO A 45 -5.63 8.05 16.03
N PHE A 46 -5.20 8.04 17.30
CA PHE A 46 -5.86 8.80 18.36
C PHE A 46 -4.99 9.98 18.81
N ALA A 47 -5.63 10.98 19.44
CA ALA A 47 -4.91 12.06 20.13
C ALA A 47 -4.06 11.47 21.27
N PRO A 48 -2.89 12.06 21.59
CA PRO A 48 -2.04 11.58 22.67
C PRO A 48 -2.85 11.26 23.94
N PHE A 49 -2.66 10.07 24.51
CA PHE A 49 -3.25 9.70 25.79
C PHE A 49 -2.18 9.62 26.87
N ARG A 50 -2.62 9.81 28.11
CA ARG A 50 -1.81 9.60 29.30
C ARG A 50 -1.80 8.11 29.66
N ALA A 51 -0.62 7.51 29.65
CA ALA A 51 -0.44 6.14 30.10
C ALA A 51 -0.67 6.02 31.61
N VAL A 52 -1.32 4.93 32.02
CA VAL A 52 -1.56 4.55 33.42
C VAL A 52 -0.58 3.46 33.85
N ALA A 53 -0.25 2.54 32.94
CA ALA A 53 0.74 1.50 33.16
C ALA A 53 1.60 1.28 31.91
N ALA A 54 2.79 0.75 32.12
CA ALA A 54 3.70 0.33 31.08
C ALA A 54 4.18 -1.10 31.34
N VAL A 55 4.28 -1.88 30.28
CA VAL A 55 4.79 -3.25 30.30
C VAL A 55 5.96 -3.34 29.32
N ASP A 56 7.10 -3.78 29.82
CA ASP A 56 8.30 -3.98 29.00
C ASP A 56 8.42 -5.47 28.66
N VAL A 57 8.53 -5.76 27.36
CA VAL A 57 8.56 -7.11 26.79
C VAL A 57 9.82 -7.24 25.94
N GLU A 58 10.65 -8.22 26.24
CA GLU A 58 11.81 -8.54 25.40
C GLU A 58 11.36 -9.35 24.17
N CYS A 59 11.76 -8.92 22.98
CA CYS A 59 11.52 -9.61 21.71
C CYS A 59 12.73 -9.43 20.79
N GLY A 60 13.35 -10.53 20.37
CA GLY A 60 14.48 -10.49 19.42
C GLY A 60 15.70 -9.71 19.93
N GLY A 61 15.92 -9.67 21.25
CA GLY A 61 17.00 -8.91 21.89
C GLY A 61 16.67 -7.42 22.15
N GLY A 62 15.57 -6.91 21.62
CA GLY A 62 15.08 -5.56 21.89
C GLY A 62 14.05 -5.53 23.02
N LEU A 63 14.07 -4.49 23.85
CA LEU A 63 13.07 -4.26 24.90
C LEU A 63 11.92 -3.38 24.38
N TRP A 64 10.81 -4.00 24.02
CA TRP A 64 9.61 -3.33 23.51
C TRP A 64 8.77 -2.85 24.69
N ARG A 65 8.10 -1.70 24.53
CA ARG A 65 7.26 -1.13 25.59
C ARG A 65 5.82 -0.98 25.13
N LEU A 66 4.90 -1.51 25.93
CA LEU A 66 3.47 -1.31 25.77
C LEU A 66 2.96 -0.37 26.86
N GLU A 67 2.51 0.81 26.49
CA GLU A 67 1.83 1.75 27.38
C GLU A 67 0.32 1.62 27.26
N LEU A 68 -0.37 1.55 28.40
CA LEU A 68 -1.81 1.32 28.51
C LEU A 68 -2.50 2.57 29.05
N GLY A 69 -3.54 3.05 28.38
CA GLY A 69 -4.30 4.24 28.81
C GLY A 69 -5.36 3.95 29.87
N SER A 70 -5.63 2.67 30.16
CA SER A 70 -6.65 2.25 31.12
C SER A 70 -6.37 0.82 31.58
N LEU A 71 -6.66 0.54 32.86
CA LEU A 71 -6.59 -0.79 33.46
C LEU A 71 -7.98 -1.35 33.80
N ARG A 72 -9.05 -0.81 33.20
CA ARG A 72 -10.42 -1.29 33.44
C ARG A 72 -10.61 -2.79 33.14
N PHE A 73 -9.79 -3.35 32.27
CA PHE A 73 -9.83 -4.77 31.90
C PHE A 73 -9.28 -5.71 32.97
N LEU A 74 -8.66 -5.19 34.05
CA LEU A 74 -8.29 -6.04 35.20
C LEU A 74 -9.51 -6.75 35.79
N ALA A 75 -10.68 -6.12 35.75
CA ALA A 75 -11.95 -6.71 36.22
C ALA A 75 -12.36 -7.99 35.45
N LEU A 76 -11.71 -8.31 34.33
CA LEU A 76 -11.91 -9.59 33.63
C LEU A 76 -11.31 -10.78 34.38
N HIS A 77 -10.39 -10.54 35.32
CA HIS A 77 -9.80 -11.62 36.10
C HIS A 77 -10.83 -12.20 37.09
N PRO A 78 -11.07 -13.52 37.11
CA PRO A 78 -12.10 -14.12 37.96
C PRO A 78 -11.96 -13.78 39.46
N ALA A 79 -10.72 -13.66 39.95
CA ALA A 79 -10.47 -13.30 41.35
C ALA A 79 -10.93 -11.88 41.73
N LEU A 80 -11.18 -11.00 40.75
CA LEU A 80 -11.69 -9.65 40.96
C LEU A 80 -13.22 -9.55 40.74
N ALA A 81 -13.90 -10.63 40.36
CA ALA A 81 -15.34 -10.63 40.10
C ALA A 81 -16.19 -10.34 41.35
N SER A 82 -15.68 -10.68 42.54
CA SER A 82 -16.32 -10.41 43.83
C SER A 82 -15.90 -9.09 44.48
N VAL A 83 -14.97 -8.36 43.86
CA VAL A 83 -14.49 -7.07 44.37
C VAL A 83 -15.49 -5.99 43.95
N GLU A 84 -15.89 -5.14 44.89
CA GLU A 84 -16.81 -4.05 44.58
C GLU A 84 -16.22 -3.12 43.50
N PRO A 85 -17.03 -2.68 42.51
CA PRO A 85 -16.58 -1.73 41.51
C PRO A 85 -16.02 -0.45 42.16
N GLY A 86 -14.73 -0.20 41.98
CA GLY A 86 -14.06 0.98 42.55
C GLY A 86 -13.30 0.75 43.86
N ALA A 87 -13.28 -0.47 44.39
CA ALA A 87 -12.39 -0.80 45.50
C ALA A 87 -10.92 -0.58 45.10
N VAL A 88 -10.15 0.07 45.97
CA VAL A 88 -8.73 0.36 45.73
C VAL A 88 -7.93 -0.92 45.95
N LEU A 89 -7.57 -1.61 44.86
CA LEU A 89 -6.66 -2.75 44.90
C LEU A 89 -5.22 -2.25 45.13
N PRO A 90 -4.39 -2.94 45.95
CA PRO A 90 -2.98 -2.64 46.07
C PRO A 90 -2.28 -2.61 44.70
N PRO A 91 -1.36 -1.66 44.44
CA PRO A 91 -0.67 -1.54 43.15
C PRO A 91 0.00 -2.84 42.70
N GLU A 92 0.64 -3.56 43.60
CA GLU A 92 1.37 -4.79 43.31
C GLU A 92 0.41 -5.89 42.83
N LEU A 93 -0.78 -5.97 43.43
CA LEU A 93 -1.82 -6.92 43.02
C LEU A 93 -2.39 -6.56 41.65
N GLN A 94 -2.57 -5.27 41.36
CA GLN A 94 -3.03 -4.83 40.04
C GLN A 94 -2.01 -5.21 38.94
N LEU A 95 -0.72 -5.03 39.19
CA LEU A 95 0.35 -5.42 38.27
C LEU A 95 0.43 -6.95 38.09
N ALA A 96 0.30 -7.72 39.17
CA ALA A 96 0.25 -9.17 39.07
C ALA A 96 -0.95 -9.66 38.23
N VAL A 97 -2.14 -9.08 38.45
CA VAL A 97 -3.33 -9.39 37.64
C VAL A 97 -3.13 -8.96 36.18
N LEU A 98 -2.51 -7.81 35.94
CA LEU A 98 -2.17 -7.33 34.60
C LEU A 98 -1.30 -8.37 33.86
N GLU A 99 -0.24 -8.85 34.49
CA GLU A 99 0.66 -9.85 33.92
C GLU A 99 -0.06 -11.16 33.59
N VAL A 100 -0.93 -11.64 34.49
CA VAL A 100 -1.74 -12.85 34.27
C VAL A 100 -2.70 -12.68 33.08
N LEU A 101 -3.33 -11.51 32.95
CA LEU A 101 -4.25 -11.24 31.83
C LEU A 101 -3.51 -11.03 30.50
N LEU A 102 -2.29 -10.49 30.53
CA LEU A 102 -1.46 -10.30 29.35
C LEU A 102 -0.78 -11.58 28.88
N ALA A 103 -0.54 -12.56 29.75
CA ALA A 103 0.13 -13.81 29.40
C ALA A 103 -0.43 -14.51 28.13
N PRO A 104 -1.76 -14.74 27.97
CA PRO A 104 -2.29 -15.33 26.74
C PRO A 104 -2.13 -14.41 25.52
N VAL A 105 -2.16 -13.09 25.71
CA VAL A 105 -1.95 -12.11 24.63
C VAL A 105 -0.49 -12.14 24.15
N LEU A 106 0.47 -12.19 25.08
CA LEU A 106 1.89 -12.32 24.78
C LEU A 106 2.21 -13.66 24.11
N ALA A 107 1.56 -14.75 24.52
CA ALA A 107 1.70 -16.05 23.86
C ALA A 107 1.19 -16.02 22.41
N ALA A 108 0.05 -15.37 22.16
CA ALA A 108 -0.47 -15.18 20.80
C ALA A 108 0.45 -14.27 19.96
N ALA A 109 0.94 -13.17 20.55
CA ALA A 109 1.90 -12.28 19.91
C ALA A 109 3.23 -12.98 19.61
N GLN A 110 3.71 -13.86 20.49
CA GLN A 110 4.89 -14.71 20.27
C GLN A 110 4.68 -15.67 19.09
N ALA A 111 3.54 -16.37 19.06
CA ALA A 111 3.21 -17.25 17.93
C ALA A 111 3.12 -16.46 16.62
N PHE A 112 2.58 -15.25 16.67
CA PHE A 112 2.55 -14.35 15.52
C PHE A 112 3.95 -13.87 15.10
N MET A 113 4.80 -13.44 16.03
CA MET A 113 6.14 -12.93 15.74
C MET A 113 7.13 -14.03 15.33
N GLY A 114 6.89 -15.28 15.72
CA GLY A 114 7.84 -16.38 15.54
C GLY A 114 9.11 -16.26 16.40
N THR A 115 9.13 -15.31 17.35
CA THR A 115 10.25 -15.01 18.25
C THR A 115 9.72 -14.97 19.69
N PRO A 116 10.45 -15.48 20.69
CA PRO A 116 10.00 -15.42 22.08
C PRO A 116 9.71 -13.99 22.54
N LEU A 117 8.54 -13.80 23.18
CA LEU A 117 8.18 -12.55 23.86
C LEU A 117 8.18 -12.80 25.36
N VAL A 118 9.11 -12.17 26.07
CA VAL A 118 9.26 -12.39 27.52
C VAL A 118 8.96 -11.11 28.27
N LEU A 119 7.95 -11.15 29.13
CA LEU A 119 7.65 -10.03 30.03
C LEU A 119 8.80 -9.82 31.01
N ARG A 120 9.36 -8.60 31.03
CA ARG A 120 10.50 -8.24 31.89
C ARG A 120 10.09 -7.39 33.08
N ALA A 121 9.16 -6.47 32.86
CA ALA A 121 8.67 -5.60 33.90
C ALA A 121 7.25 -5.11 33.60
N SER A 122 6.47 -4.88 34.65
CA SER A 122 5.25 -4.09 34.62
C SER A 122 5.35 -2.98 35.68
N ARG A 123 4.87 -1.79 35.37
CA ARG A 123 4.90 -0.64 36.30
C ARG A 123 3.77 0.33 36.03
N PHE A 124 3.38 1.08 37.05
CA PHE A 124 2.55 2.27 36.86
C PHE A 124 3.37 3.40 36.26
N VAL A 125 2.73 4.22 35.43
CA VAL A 125 3.33 5.42 34.86
C VAL A 125 2.91 6.61 35.72
N GLU A 126 3.87 7.19 36.44
CA GLU A 126 3.64 8.41 37.20
C GLU A 126 3.34 9.58 36.25
N ALA A 127 2.49 10.51 36.69
CA ALA A 127 2.30 11.76 35.94
C ALA A 127 3.61 12.55 35.99
N ALA A 128 4.39 12.52 34.91
CA ALA A 128 5.41 13.54 34.71
C ALA A 128 4.69 14.91 34.70
N SER A 129 5.13 15.80 35.59
CA SER A 129 4.66 17.17 35.67
C SER A 129 5.27 17.94 34.50
N GLY A 130 4.53 18.07 33.42
CA GLY A 130 4.95 18.80 32.22
C GLY A 130 5.10 17.88 31.02
N ASP A 131 4.51 18.31 29.91
CA ASP A 131 4.45 17.68 28.59
C ASP A 131 5.83 17.56 27.90
N GLN A 132 6.92 17.55 28.67
CA GLN A 132 8.30 17.65 28.17
C GLN A 132 9.23 16.53 28.64
N ASP A 133 8.79 15.61 29.51
CA ASP A 133 9.66 14.53 30.04
C ASP A 133 9.30 13.10 29.58
N ALA A 134 8.46 12.96 28.53
CA ALA A 134 8.32 11.72 27.77
C ALA A 134 9.25 11.67 26.54
N GLY A 135 10.29 12.53 26.54
CA GLY A 135 11.13 12.92 25.40
C GLY A 135 12.47 12.22 25.29
N GLY A 136 12.61 10.97 25.72
CA GLY A 136 13.54 10.10 24.99
C GLY A 136 12.99 9.97 23.58
N ALA A 137 13.71 10.42 22.55
CA ALA A 137 13.24 10.41 21.17
C ALA A 137 12.72 9.01 20.80
N ARG A 138 11.39 8.81 20.88
CA ARG A 138 10.76 7.52 20.63
C ARG A 138 10.93 7.23 19.16
N LEU A 139 11.85 6.33 18.86
CA LEU A 139 12.29 6.08 17.49
C LEU A 139 11.13 5.58 16.61
N CYS A 140 10.31 4.69 17.17
CA CYS A 140 9.09 4.20 16.53
C CYS A 140 8.01 3.93 17.59
N SER A 141 6.99 4.79 17.60
CA SER A 141 5.81 4.67 18.48
C SER A 141 4.56 4.46 17.65
N VAL A 142 3.82 3.38 17.93
CA VAL A 142 2.65 2.96 17.17
C VAL A 142 1.40 3.00 18.07
N PRO A 143 0.42 3.85 17.78
CA PRO A 143 -0.87 3.83 18.47
C PRO A 143 -1.75 2.65 18.02
N LEU A 144 -2.26 1.91 18.99
CA LEU A 144 -3.17 0.79 18.84
C LEU A 144 -4.40 0.98 19.74
N LEU A 145 -5.57 0.59 19.26
CA LEU A 145 -6.80 0.62 20.04
C LEU A 145 -7.21 -0.80 20.40
N LEU A 146 -7.18 -1.11 21.70
CA LEU A 146 -7.77 -2.33 22.23
C LEU A 146 -9.22 -2.06 22.59
N THR A 147 -10.16 -2.77 21.98
CA THR A 147 -11.57 -2.77 22.40
C THR A 147 -11.86 -4.03 23.19
N VAL A 148 -12.37 -3.88 24.41
CA VAL A 148 -12.69 -4.99 25.31
C VAL A 148 -14.20 -5.18 25.38
N GLY A 149 -14.68 -6.39 25.14
CA GLY A 149 -16.10 -6.74 25.11
C GLY A 149 -16.75 -6.52 23.73
N THR A 150 -18.07 -6.75 23.66
CA THR A 150 -18.87 -6.61 22.43
C THR A 150 -20.14 -5.79 22.67
N GLY A 151 -20.69 -5.23 21.60
CA GLY A 151 -21.96 -4.49 21.63
C GLY A 151 -21.89 -3.25 22.53
N LYS A 152 -22.94 -3.02 23.33
CA LYS A 152 -23.09 -1.80 24.16
C LYS A 152 -22.12 -1.73 25.35
N ASN A 153 -21.54 -2.87 25.76
CA ASN A 153 -20.63 -2.93 26.90
C ASN A 153 -19.16 -2.88 26.46
N ALA A 154 -18.90 -2.80 25.16
CA ALA A 154 -17.56 -2.64 24.64
C ALA A 154 -16.96 -1.30 25.07
N TYR A 155 -15.70 -1.28 25.49
CA TYR A 155 -15.01 -0.04 25.81
C TYR A 155 -13.59 -0.02 25.24
N PRO A 156 -13.12 1.16 24.81
CA PRO A 156 -11.77 1.33 24.29
C PRO A 156 -10.73 1.45 25.40
N VAL A 157 -9.55 0.90 25.14
CA VAL A 157 -8.32 1.03 25.90
C VAL A 157 -7.24 1.47 24.90
N PRO A 158 -6.81 2.74 24.92
CA PRO A 158 -5.68 3.18 24.12
C PRO A 158 -4.41 2.43 24.52
N VAL A 159 -3.66 1.96 23.55
CA VAL A 159 -2.38 1.26 23.73
C VAL A 159 -1.34 1.93 22.84
N ARG A 160 -0.12 2.11 23.34
CA ARG A 160 1.01 2.57 22.52
C ARG A 160 2.09 1.51 22.57
N LEU A 161 2.55 1.07 21.41
CA LEU A 161 3.69 0.18 21.26
C LEU A 161 4.90 1.01 20.85
N ASP A 162 5.90 1.06 21.72
CA ASP A 162 7.20 1.67 21.44
C ASP A 162 8.23 0.58 21.11
N LEU A 163 8.87 0.71 19.95
CA LEU A 163 9.98 -0.14 19.55
C LEU A 163 11.31 0.54 19.91
N PRO A 164 12.28 -0.21 20.45
CA PRO A 164 13.49 0.36 21.04
C PRO A 164 14.49 0.91 20.01
N ASP A 165 14.59 0.27 18.84
CA ASP A 165 15.63 0.51 17.85
C ASP A 165 15.14 0.27 16.41
N ARG A 166 16.02 0.55 15.44
CA ARG A 166 15.73 0.38 14.00
C ARG A 166 15.63 -1.09 13.63
N ASP A 167 16.35 -1.96 14.33
CA ASP A 167 16.49 -3.38 14.00
C ASP A 167 15.25 -4.18 14.43
N SER A 168 14.48 -3.64 15.38
CA SER A 168 13.19 -4.19 15.82
C SER A 168 12.06 -4.02 14.79
N VAL A 169 12.20 -3.10 13.83
CA VAL A 169 11.13 -2.75 12.87
C VAL A 169 10.98 -3.78 11.73
N PRO A 170 12.03 -4.21 11.01
CA PRO A 170 11.90 -5.14 9.90
C PRO A 170 11.22 -6.47 10.25
N PRO A 171 11.56 -7.16 11.36
CA PRO A 171 10.89 -8.40 11.74
C PRO A 171 9.39 -8.21 11.98
N LEU A 172 9.00 -7.09 12.60
CA LEU A 172 7.58 -6.77 12.79
C LEU A 172 6.89 -6.54 11.45
N VAL A 173 7.49 -5.74 10.56
CA VAL A 173 6.92 -5.42 9.24
C VAL A 173 6.74 -6.69 8.40
N GLU A 174 7.72 -7.59 8.38
CA GLU A 174 7.63 -8.87 7.66
C GLU A 174 6.44 -9.71 8.16
N ARG A 175 6.27 -9.82 9.48
CA ARG A 175 5.14 -10.55 10.06
C ARG A 175 3.81 -9.88 9.77
N LEU A 176 3.75 -8.55 9.81
CA LEU A 176 2.55 -7.79 9.42
C LEU A 176 2.18 -8.01 7.95
N GLU A 177 3.15 -8.18 7.06
CA GLU A 177 2.91 -8.44 5.63
C GLU A 177 2.24 -9.80 5.37
N THR A 178 2.40 -10.77 6.28
CA THR A 178 1.68 -12.06 6.21
C THR A 178 0.20 -11.94 6.55
N LEU A 179 -0.23 -10.85 7.18
CA LEU A 179 -1.64 -10.64 7.50
C LEU A 179 -2.43 -10.28 6.24
N PRO A 180 -3.69 -10.74 6.12
CA PRO A 180 -4.54 -10.40 4.99
C PRO A 180 -4.64 -8.88 4.79
N CYS A 181 -4.61 -8.43 3.54
CA CYS A 181 -4.83 -7.03 3.21
C CYS A 181 -6.28 -6.62 3.50
N ARG A 182 -6.47 -5.35 3.89
CA ARG A 182 -7.78 -4.73 4.06
C ARG A 182 -8.49 -4.70 2.71
N ARG A 183 -9.74 -5.12 2.71
CA ARG A 183 -10.63 -5.03 1.54
C ARG A 183 -11.56 -3.83 1.65
N ALA A 184 -11.86 -3.22 0.52
CA ALA A 184 -12.88 -2.20 0.37
C ALA A 184 -14.25 -2.78 0.81
N LYS A 185 -15.07 -1.93 1.42
CA LYS A 185 -16.42 -2.30 1.90
C LYS A 185 -17.43 -1.27 1.42
N GLY A 186 -18.70 -1.69 1.34
CA GLY A 186 -19.81 -0.82 0.96
C GLY A 186 -19.60 -0.18 -0.41
N LEU A 187 -19.88 1.12 -0.53
CA LEU A 187 -19.79 1.87 -1.78
C LEU A 187 -18.39 1.81 -2.42
N ALA A 188 -17.32 1.82 -1.61
CA ALA A 188 -15.95 1.77 -2.13
C ALA A 188 -15.67 0.49 -2.92
N ALA A 189 -16.25 -0.64 -2.49
CA ALA A 189 -16.09 -1.93 -3.17
C ALA A 189 -16.82 -1.99 -4.53
N SER A 190 -17.90 -1.22 -4.70
CA SER A 190 -18.67 -1.18 -5.94
C SER A 190 -18.21 -0.11 -6.94
N LEU A 191 -17.19 0.68 -6.59
CA LEU A 191 -16.70 1.73 -7.50
C LEU A 191 -16.14 1.09 -8.78
N PRO A 192 -16.55 1.57 -9.97
CA PRO A 192 -16.01 1.09 -11.22
C PRO A 192 -14.58 1.62 -11.42
N VAL A 193 -13.69 0.73 -11.87
CA VAL A 193 -12.32 1.02 -12.27
C VAL A 193 -12.07 0.48 -13.67
N ILE A 194 -11.24 1.18 -14.44
CA ILE A 194 -10.86 0.78 -15.79
C ILE A 194 -9.56 -0.01 -15.74
N LEU A 195 -9.57 -1.16 -16.41
CA LEU A 195 -8.39 -1.96 -16.70
C LEU A 195 -8.15 -1.96 -18.20
N SER A 196 -6.91 -1.67 -18.59
CA SER A 196 -6.45 -1.74 -19.99
C SER A 196 -5.65 -3.02 -20.19
N VAL A 197 -5.95 -3.76 -21.26
CA VAL A 197 -5.15 -4.91 -21.71
C VAL A 197 -4.19 -4.42 -22.80
N GLU A 198 -2.91 -4.32 -22.46
CA GLU A 198 -1.87 -3.82 -23.36
C GLU A 198 -1.10 -4.97 -24.00
N ALA A 199 -0.95 -4.92 -25.33
CA ALA A 199 -0.16 -5.85 -26.12
C ALA A 199 1.28 -5.41 -26.36
N GLY A 200 1.53 -4.09 -26.32
CA GLY A 200 2.85 -3.51 -26.50
C GLY A 200 2.84 -1.99 -26.37
N ARG A 201 4.02 -1.39 -26.44
CA ARG A 201 4.23 0.06 -26.41
C ARG A 201 5.33 0.46 -27.39
N MET A 202 5.29 1.71 -27.85
CA MET A 202 6.31 2.34 -28.69
C MET A 202 6.47 3.79 -28.27
N ARG A 203 7.69 4.31 -28.26
CA ARG A 203 7.93 5.74 -28.10
C ARG A 203 8.08 6.38 -29.48
N LEU A 204 7.51 7.57 -29.63
CA LEU A 204 7.63 8.41 -30.82
C LEU A 204 7.86 9.84 -30.38
N SER A 205 8.62 10.61 -31.15
CA SER A 205 8.63 12.07 -31.02
C SER A 205 7.25 12.65 -31.43
N LEU A 206 6.92 13.84 -30.92
CA LEU A 206 5.72 14.56 -31.36
C LEU A 206 5.73 14.83 -32.88
N ARG A 207 6.90 15.06 -33.48
CA ARG A 207 7.05 15.21 -34.94
C ARG A 207 6.64 13.92 -35.67
N GLU A 208 7.17 12.77 -35.27
CA GLU A 208 6.79 11.48 -35.88
C GLU A 208 5.32 11.16 -35.67
N ALA A 209 4.77 11.44 -34.47
CA ALA A 209 3.36 11.22 -34.18
C ALA A 209 2.43 12.10 -35.03
N ALA A 210 2.84 13.32 -35.35
CA ALA A 210 2.10 14.23 -36.22
C ALA A 210 2.11 13.80 -37.69
N ASP A 211 3.19 13.14 -38.12
CA ASP A 211 3.38 12.67 -39.50
C ASP A 211 2.79 11.26 -39.75
N LEU A 212 2.06 10.67 -38.79
CA LEU A 212 1.44 9.35 -38.94
C LEU A 212 0.26 9.40 -39.92
N HIS A 213 0.19 8.40 -40.80
CA HIS A 213 -0.87 8.21 -41.78
C HIS A 213 -1.47 6.80 -41.75
N CYS A 214 -2.71 6.68 -42.20
CA CYS A 214 -3.32 5.36 -42.44
C CYS A 214 -2.48 4.58 -43.47
N GLY A 215 -2.15 3.34 -43.14
CA GLY A 215 -1.31 2.47 -43.95
C GLY A 215 0.12 2.33 -43.44
N ASP A 216 0.61 3.26 -42.61
CA ASP A 216 1.93 3.21 -42.00
C ASP A 216 2.07 1.97 -41.11
N ILE A 217 3.30 1.45 -41.03
CA ILE A 217 3.60 0.28 -40.21
C ILE A 217 4.55 0.71 -39.08
N LEU A 218 4.03 0.66 -37.87
CA LEU A 218 4.78 0.91 -36.65
C LEU A 218 5.55 -0.35 -36.25
N LEU A 219 6.82 -0.19 -35.90
CA LEU A 219 7.72 -1.28 -35.51
C LEU A 219 8.14 -1.11 -34.04
N PRO A 220 7.31 -1.53 -33.08
CA PRO A 220 7.65 -1.41 -31.66
C PRO A 220 8.87 -2.24 -31.31
N GLU A 221 9.82 -1.65 -30.57
CA GLU A 221 10.99 -2.36 -30.06
C GLU A 221 10.61 -3.56 -29.17
N ARG A 222 9.50 -3.43 -28.44
CA ARG A 222 8.96 -4.48 -27.57
C ARG A 222 7.46 -4.65 -27.80
N TYR A 223 7.08 -5.84 -28.26
CA TYR A 223 5.69 -6.25 -28.39
C TYR A 223 5.44 -7.59 -27.68
N PRO A 224 5.28 -7.59 -26.34
CA PRO A 224 5.19 -8.80 -25.52
C PRO A 224 4.12 -9.81 -25.99
N ALA A 225 3.03 -9.35 -26.62
CA ALA A 225 1.97 -10.24 -27.08
C ALA A 225 2.46 -11.26 -28.11
N ARG A 226 3.54 -10.94 -28.85
CA ARG A 226 4.21 -11.87 -29.77
C ARG A 226 4.71 -13.13 -29.04
N ASP A 227 5.18 -12.96 -27.82
CA ASP A 227 5.73 -14.02 -26.98
C ASP A 227 4.66 -14.59 -26.03
N GLY A 228 3.38 -14.36 -26.33
CA GLY A 228 2.26 -14.78 -25.50
C GLY A 228 2.22 -14.06 -24.16
N ARG A 229 2.66 -12.80 -24.08
CA ARG A 229 2.63 -11.99 -22.85
C ARG A 229 1.80 -10.72 -23.01
N LEU A 230 1.04 -10.36 -22.00
CA LEU A 230 0.28 -9.09 -21.97
C LEU A 230 0.51 -8.37 -20.64
N ALA A 231 0.20 -7.08 -20.62
CA ALA A 231 0.12 -6.31 -19.38
C ALA A 231 -1.33 -5.88 -19.13
N LEU A 232 -1.84 -6.15 -17.93
CA LEU A 232 -3.11 -5.60 -17.47
C LEU A 232 -2.80 -4.39 -16.57
N ARG A 233 -3.20 -3.18 -17.00
CA ARG A 233 -2.93 -1.92 -16.29
C ARG A 233 -4.17 -1.41 -15.59
N LEU A 234 -4.06 -1.14 -14.30
CA LEU A 234 -5.11 -0.53 -13.48
C LEU A 234 -4.77 0.94 -13.21
N GLY A 235 -5.67 1.85 -13.60
CA GLY A 235 -5.55 3.28 -13.33
C GLY A 235 -5.79 4.13 -14.57
N PRO A 236 -5.52 5.45 -14.48
CA PRO A 236 -5.40 6.32 -15.66
C PRO A 236 -4.40 5.70 -16.64
N PRO A 237 -4.66 5.70 -17.95
CA PRO A 237 -3.80 4.97 -18.86
C PRO A 237 -2.42 5.61 -19.06
N ASP A 238 -2.26 6.90 -18.71
CA ASP A 238 -1.02 7.67 -18.65
C ASP A 238 -0.22 7.47 -17.36
N ALA A 239 -0.88 7.05 -16.27
CA ALA A 239 -0.25 6.84 -14.97
C ALA A 239 -0.92 5.66 -14.23
N PRO A 240 -0.71 4.41 -14.69
CA PRO A 240 -1.29 3.25 -14.02
C PRO A 240 -0.70 3.09 -12.63
N PHE A 241 -1.52 2.70 -11.66
CA PHE A 241 -1.08 2.49 -10.28
C PHE A 241 -0.58 1.06 -10.06
N LEU A 242 -1.15 0.10 -10.79
CA LEU A 242 -0.88 -1.32 -10.62
C LEU A 242 -0.82 -2.01 -11.99
N THR A 243 0.13 -2.92 -12.13
CA THR A 243 0.35 -3.70 -13.34
C THR A 243 0.36 -5.18 -13.02
N PHE A 244 -0.37 -5.95 -13.81
CA PHE A 244 -0.31 -7.40 -13.79
C PHE A 244 0.39 -7.89 -15.06
N ALA A 245 1.44 -8.69 -14.89
CA ALA A 245 2.03 -9.41 -16.01
C ALA A 245 1.22 -10.68 -16.27
N CYS A 246 0.84 -10.92 -17.53
CA CYS A 246 0.00 -12.04 -17.92
C CYS A 246 0.68 -12.89 -18.98
N SER A 247 0.44 -14.21 -18.96
CA SER A 247 0.66 -15.09 -20.11
C SER A 247 -0.64 -15.32 -20.86
N VAL A 248 -0.59 -15.58 -22.16
CA VAL A 248 -1.75 -15.82 -23.01
C VAL A 248 -1.64 -17.16 -23.71
N SER A 249 -2.76 -17.87 -23.75
CA SER A 249 -2.95 -19.07 -24.55
C SER A 249 -4.28 -18.97 -25.29
N GLY A 250 -4.24 -18.72 -26.60
CA GLY A 250 -5.45 -18.46 -27.38
C GLY A 250 -6.14 -17.17 -26.95
N SER A 251 -7.40 -17.25 -26.54
CA SER A 251 -8.19 -16.13 -26.03
C SER A 251 -8.27 -16.11 -24.50
N GLU A 252 -7.40 -16.83 -23.78
CA GLU A 252 -7.35 -16.81 -22.32
C GLU A 252 -6.02 -16.24 -21.84
N ALA A 253 -6.10 -15.34 -20.85
CA ALA A 253 -4.94 -14.73 -20.21
C ALA A 253 -4.88 -15.13 -18.72
N THR A 254 -3.70 -15.48 -18.25
CA THR A 254 -3.42 -15.88 -16.86
C THR A 254 -2.49 -14.87 -16.22
N ILE A 255 -2.86 -14.33 -15.06
CA ILE A 255 -2.01 -13.42 -14.27
C ILE A 255 -0.84 -14.21 -13.68
N LEU A 256 0.38 -13.74 -13.90
CA LEU A 256 1.61 -14.35 -13.38
C LEU A 256 2.12 -13.61 -12.15
N SER A 257 2.07 -12.28 -12.17
CA SER A 257 2.56 -11.42 -11.09
C SER A 257 1.85 -10.07 -11.10
N ALA A 258 1.91 -9.38 -9.97
CA ALA A 258 1.39 -8.03 -9.81
C ALA A 258 2.46 -7.15 -9.15
N TYR A 259 2.62 -5.93 -9.64
CA TYR A 259 3.54 -4.95 -9.07
C TYR A 259 2.98 -3.54 -9.24
N ASN A 260 3.29 -2.67 -8.28
CA ASN A 260 2.95 -1.26 -8.41
C ASN A 260 3.70 -0.71 -9.62
N ALA A 261 3.00 0.05 -10.47
CA ALA A 261 3.69 0.77 -11.52
C ALA A 261 4.47 1.89 -10.86
N ALA A 262 5.78 1.70 -10.71
CA ALA A 262 6.67 2.82 -10.50
C ALA A 262 6.68 3.64 -11.81
N PRO A 263 6.83 4.98 -11.75
CA PRO A 263 7.32 5.68 -12.92
C PRO A 263 8.60 4.96 -13.36
N GLU A 264 8.73 4.68 -14.66
CA GLU A 264 9.97 4.15 -15.22
C GLU A 264 11.05 5.21 -14.99
N GLU A 265 11.71 5.17 -13.82
CA GLU A 265 12.97 5.87 -13.60
C GLU A 265 13.98 5.19 -14.50
N GLU A 266 14.25 5.82 -15.65
CA GLU A 266 15.38 5.44 -16.46
C GLU A 266 16.63 5.46 -15.57
N PRO A 267 17.52 4.46 -15.68
CA PRO A 267 18.78 4.48 -14.96
C PRO A 267 19.56 5.70 -15.41
N MET A 268 19.51 6.76 -14.61
CA MET A 268 20.28 7.98 -14.79
C MET A 268 21.75 7.55 -14.79
N SER A 269 22.37 7.50 -15.97
CA SER A 269 23.76 7.09 -16.09
C SER A 269 24.61 8.01 -15.20
N GLU A 270 25.28 7.41 -14.22
CA GLU A 270 26.20 8.11 -13.31
C GLU A 270 27.27 8.81 -14.14
N THR A 271 27.08 10.11 -14.39
CA THR A 271 28.15 10.97 -14.86
C THR A 271 28.65 11.76 -13.67
N THR A 272 29.81 11.33 -13.17
CA THR A 272 30.59 11.97 -12.11
C THR A 272 30.84 13.44 -12.45
N PRO A 273 30.53 14.42 -11.58
CA PRO A 273 30.82 15.82 -11.88
C PRO A 273 32.30 16.11 -11.61
N SER A 274 33.00 16.62 -12.62
CA SER A 274 34.30 17.28 -12.47
C SER A 274 34.10 18.79 -12.27
N PRO A 275 34.98 19.50 -11.54
CA PRO A 275 34.65 20.82 -11.00
C PRO A 275 34.97 21.97 -11.95
N GLU A 276 34.06 22.96 -11.91
CA GLU A 276 34.25 24.41 -12.06
C GLU A 276 34.74 24.97 -13.41
N THR A 277 33.78 25.45 -14.20
CA THR A 277 33.92 26.64 -15.04
C THR A 277 32.61 27.45 -14.92
N PRO A 278 32.64 28.77 -14.65
CA PRO A 278 31.42 29.56 -14.48
C PRO A 278 30.58 29.55 -15.77
N PRO A 279 29.24 29.43 -15.68
CA PRO A 279 28.40 29.32 -16.87
C PRO A 279 28.38 30.66 -17.61
N SER A 280 28.98 30.66 -18.79
CA SER A 280 28.64 31.63 -19.83
C SER A 280 27.17 31.44 -20.16
N ALA A 281 26.39 32.52 -20.13
CA ALA A 281 24.99 32.52 -20.55
C ALA A 281 24.90 32.03 -22.01
N ALA A 282 24.58 30.76 -22.18
CA ALA A 282 24.13 30.23 -23.47
C ALA A 282 22.72 30.77 -23.73
N PRO A 283 22.33 30.97 -25.01
CA PRO A 283 20.96 31.30 -25.35
C PRO A 283 20.05 30.21 -24.76
N GLN A 284 18.92 30.60 -24.19
CA GLN A 284 17.90 29.62 -23.85
C GLN A 284 17.44 28.99 -25.17
N ASP A 285 17.91 27.78 -25.45
CA ASP A 285 17.38 26.95 -26.52
C ASP A 285 15.87 26.90 -26.33
N SER A 286 15.15 27.44 -27.31
CA SER A 286 13.71 27.22 -27.43
C SER A 286 13.51 25.71 -27.45
N LEU A 287 12.81 25.17 -26.44
CA LEU A 287 12.42 23.76 -26.41
C LEU A 287 11.78 23.42 -27.76
N ASP A 288 12.41 22.57 -28.58
CA ASP A 288 11.77 22.05 -29.79
C ASP A 288 10.71 21.05 -29.33
N VAL A 289 9.46 21.55 -29.26
CA VAL A 289 8.29 20.76 -28.86
C VAL A 289 8.15 19.51 -29.74
N GLY A 290 8.64 19.55 -30.99
CA GLY A 290 8.61 18.39 -31.90
C GLY A 290 9.41 17.19 -31.41
N GLU A 291 10.47 17.40 -30.62
CA GLU A 291 11.34 16.34 -30.09
C GLU A 291 10.80 15.72 -28.78
N LEU A 292 9.66 16.21 -28.26
CA LEU A 292 9.06 15.64 -27.06
C LEU A 292 8.62 14.19 -27.30
N GLU A 293 9.10 13.27 -26.46
CA GLU A 293 8.70 11.86 -26.54
C GLU A 293 7.26 11.64 -26.02
N VAL A 294 6.48 10.92 -26.80
CA VAL A 294 5.15 10.43 -26.46
C VAL A 294 5.16 8.90 -26.49
N THR A 295 4.56 8.28 -25.48
CA THR A 295 4.36 6.83 -25.48
C THR A 295 3.04 6.47 -26.16
N LEU A 296 3.13 5.72 -27.25
CA LEU A 296 2.02 5.00 -27.84
C LEU A 296 1.86 3.63 -27.17
N THR A 297 0.64 3.32 -26.77
CA THR A 297 0.24 2.02 -26.25
C THR A 297 -0.65 1.31 -27.27
N PHE A 298 -0.37 0.03 -27.52
CA PHE A 298 -1.21 -0.85 -28.33
C PHE A 298 -2.15 -1.61 -27.39
N GLU A 299 -3.39 -1.16 -27.30
CA GLU A 299 -4.41 -1.69 -26.41
C GLU A 299 -5.30 -2.68 -27.15
N LEU A 300 -5.44 -3.91 -26.63
CA LEU A 300 -6.36 -4.90 -27.16
C LEU A 300 -7.81 -4.57 -26.77
N GLU A 301 -8.02 -4.23 -25.51
CA GLU A 301 -9.35 -3.94 -24.98
C GLU A 301 -9.30 -3.20 -23.64
N ARG A 302 -10.44 -2.59 -23.27
CA ARG A 302 -10.68 -2.01 -21.95
C ARG A 302 -11.80 -2.75 -21.23
N ARG A 303 -11.60 -2.98 -19.94
CA ARG A 303 -12.58 -3.60 -19.06
C ARG A 303 -13.00 -2.65 -17.95
N ARG A 304 -14.30 -2.65 -17.66
CA ARG A 304 -14.84 -2.03 -16.45
C ARG A 304 -15.02 -3.11 -15.40
N LEU A 305 -14.25 -3.05 -14.34
CA LEU A 305 -14.38 -3.92 -13.17
C LEU A 305 -14.78 -3.09 -11.95
N THR A 306 -15.35 -3.73 -10.93
CA THR A 306 -15.48 -3.07 -9.63
C THR A 306 -14.18 -3.20 -8.83
N VAL A 307 -13.95 -2.33 -7.84
CA VAL A 307 -12.83 -2.49 -6.90
C VAL A 307 -12.83 -3.88 -6.27
N ARG A 308 -14.02 -4.42 -5.95
CA ARG A 308 -14.17 -5.80 -5.44
C ARG A 308 -13.67 -6.85 -6.42
N ASP A 309 -13.95 -6.71 -7.71
CA ASP A 309 -13.45 -7.65 -8.73
C ASP A 309 -11.92 -7.56 -8.84
N VAL A 310 -11.37 -6.34 -8.78
CA VAL A 310 -9.91 -6.14 -8.79
C VAL A 310 -9.23 -6.79 -7.60
N GLU A 311 -9.84 -6.76 -6.42
CA GLU A 311 -9.32 -7.46 -5.23
C GLU A 311 -9.26 -8.99 -5.38
N THR A 312 -9.91 -9.56 -6.39
CA THR A 312 -9.81 -10.99 -6.71
C THR A 312 -8.68 -11.32 -7.67
N LEU A 313 -8.10 -10.31 -8.33
CA LEU A 313 -6.99 -10.50 -9.27
C LEU A 313 -5.72 -10.84 -8.50
N ALA A 314 -5.20 -12.04 -8.75
CA ALA A 314 -3.99 -12.56 -8.15
C ALA A 314 -3.26 -13.48 -9.13
N PRO A 315 -1.96 -13.75 -8.91
CA PRO A 315 -1.25 -14.80 -9.65
C PRO A 315 -2.04 -16.10 -9.71
N GLY A 316 -2.17 -16.66 -10.91
CA GLY A 316 -2.98 -17.84 -11.23
C GLY A 316 -4.42 -17.54 -11.66
N TYR A 317 -4.91 -16.30 -11.54
CA TYR A 317 -6.23 -15.93 -12.03
C TYR A 317 -6.28 -15.93 -13.56
N VAL A 318 -7.30 -16.57 -14.13
CA VAL A 318 -7.51 -16.71 -15.58
C VAL A 318 -8.74 -15.92 -16.02
N PHE A 319 -8.62 -15.18 -17.13
CA PHE A 319 -9.74 -14.47 -17.74
C PHE A 319 -9.75 -14.60 -19.27
N ALA A 320 -10.94 -14.66 -19.85
CA ALA A 320 -11.11 -14.72 -21.30
C ALA A 320 -11.01 -13.33 -21.92
N LEU A 321 -10.11 -13.12 -22.88
CA LEU A 321 -9.95 -11.94 -23.74
C LEU A 321 -11.11 -11.82 -24.75
N GLY A 322 -11.45 -10.59 -25.14
CA GLY A 322 -12.46 -10.33 -26.18
C GLY A 322 -12.03 -10.74 -27.59
N GLY A 323 -10.74 -11.06 -27.78
CA GLY A 323 -10.15 -11.54 -29.03
C GLY A 323 -8.84 -12.29 -28.77
N ASP A 324 -8.15 -12.68 -29.84
CA ASP A 324 -6.81 -13.26 -29.72
C ASP A 324 -5.76 -12.17 -29.40
N ALA A 325 -4.57 -12.59 -28.93
CA ALA A 325 -3.48 -11.68 -28.57
C ALA A 325 -2.90 -10.89 -29.76
N LEU A 326 -3.20 -11.31 -30.99
CA LEU A 326 -2.72 -10.70 -32.23
C LEU A 326 -3.84 -9.96 -32.99
N SER A 327 -4.96 -9.72 -32.32
CA SER A 327 -6.14 -9.08 -32.89
C SER A 327 -5.89 -7.58 -33.08
N PRO A 328 -6.71 -6.89 -33.89
CA PRO A 328 -6.58 -5.45 -34.08
C PRO A 328 -6.54 -4.70 -32.75
N VAL A 329 -5.63 -3.73 -32.68
CA VAL A 329 -5.38 -2.93 -31.47
C VAL A 329 -5.89 -1.51 -31.65
N THR A 330 -6.27 -0.90 -30.53
CA THR A 330 -6.45 0.55 -30.42
C THR A 330 -5.09 1.19 -30.15
N LEU A 331 -4.73 2.20 -30.94
CA LEU A 331 -3.55 3.02 -30.68
C LEU A 331 -3.93 4.11 -29.69
N CYS A 332 -3.24 4.14 -28.55
CA CYS A 332 -3.48 5.11 -27.49
C CYS A 332 -2.23 5.97 -27.25
N ALA A 333 -2.32 7.28 -27.40
CA ALA A 333 -1.27 8.22 -26.99
C ALA A 333 -1.62 8.79 -25.61
N ASN A 334 -0.76 8.56 -24.61
CA ASN A 334 -1.01 8.97 -23.21
C ASN A 334 -2.44 8.60 -22.73
N GLY A 335 -2.91 7.43 -23.15
CA GLY A 335 -4.24 6.91 -22.81
C GLY A 335 -5.43 7.40 -23.63
N LYS A 336 -5.24 8.39 -24.51
CA LYS A 336 -6.27 8.81 -25.46
C LYS A 336 -6.19 7.95 -26.71
N ALA A 337 -7.31 7.35 -27.11
CA ALA A 337 -7.40 6.64 -28.39
C ALA A 337 -7.20 7.64 -29.54
N ILE A 338 -6.25 7.33 -30.42
CA ILE A 338 -5.90 8.15 -31.60
C ILE A 338 -6.10 7.38 -32.92
N GLY A 339 -6.44 6.09 -32.86
CA GLY A 339 -6.65 5.28 -34.05
C GLY A 339 -6.76 3.79 -33.76
N THR A 340 -6.83 3.01 -34.83
CA THR A 340 -6.81 1.55 -34.80
C THR A 340 -5.76 0.99 -35.76
N GLY A 341 -5.26 -0.20 -35.44
CA GLY A 341 -4.22 -0.87 -36.22
C GLY A 341 -4.39 -2.37 -36.21
N ARG A 342 -3.83 -3.03 -37.22
CA ARG A 342 -3.78 -4.50 -37.32
C ARG A 342 -2.34 -4.96 -37.24
N LEU A 343 -2.10 -6.10 -36.62
CA LEU A 343 -0.77 -6.68 -36.61
C LEU A 343 -0.43 -7.24 -38.00
N VAL A 344 0.83 -7.07 -38.39
CA VAL A 344 1.40 -7.57 -39.63
C VAL A 344 2.77 -8.19 -39.33
N ASP A 345 3.10 -9.29 -39.99
CA ASP A 345 4.44 -9.89 -39.91
C ASP A 345 5.25 -9.49 -41.15
N LEU A 346 6.38 -8.83 -40.93
CA LEU A 346 7.33 -8.40 -41.94
C LEU A 346 8.61 -9.24 -41.80
N GLY A 347 8.60 -10.43 -42.40
CA GLY A 347 9.78 -11.29 -42.45
C GLY A 347 10.30 -11.73 -41.08
N GLY A 348 9.41 -11.95 -40.11
CA GLY A 348 9.75 -12.29 -38.74
C GLY A 348 9.88 -11.08 -37.81
N THR A 349 9.53 -9.88 -38.27
CA THR A 349 9.38 -8.69 -37.41
C THR A 349 7.92 -8.32 -37.34
N LEU A 350 7.36 -8.31 -36.13
CA LEU A 350 5.98 -7.93 -35.92
C LEU A 350 5.84 -6.40 -35.99
N GLY A 351 4.96 -5.92 -36.85
CA GLY A 351 4.58 -4.52 -36.94
C GLY A 351 3.09 -4.32 -36.70
N VAL A 352 2.70 -3.07 -36.44
CA VAL A 352 1.30 -2.65 -36.33
C VAL A 352 1.01 -1.72 -37.50
N GLN A 353 0.23 -2.18 -38.47
CA GLN A 353 -0.22 -1.35 -39.57
C GLN A 353 -1.42 -0.51 -39.12
N ILE A 354 -1.30 0.81 -39.23
CA ILE A 354 -2.37 1.76 -38.93
C ILE A 354 -3.49 1.57 -39.95
N THR A 355 -4.69 1.23 -39.48
CA THR A 355 -5.87 1.05 -40.34
C THR A 355 -6.79 2.27 -40.32
N ARG A 356 -6.82 3.00 -39.19
CA ARG A 356 -7.54 4.27 -39.05
C ARG A 356 -6.81 5.18 -38.08
N LEU A 357 -6.81 6.48 -38.37
CA LEU A 357 -6.46 7.53 -37.41
C LEU A 357 -7.70 8.37 -37.13
N ASP A 358 -7.90 8.69 -35.86
CA ASP A 358 -8.93 9.60 -35.43
C ASP A 358 -8.30 11.01 -35.43
N THR A 359 -8.75 11.86 -36.35
CA THR A 359 -8.36 13.26 -36.35
C THR A 359 -8.77 13.87 -35.01
N GLY A 360 -7.80 14.32 -34.23
CA GLY A 360 -8.04 14.91 -32.92
C GLY A 360 -9.10 15.99 -33.03
N GLY A 361 -10.25 15.77 -32.39
CA GLY A 361 -11.39 16.68 -32.47
C GLY A 361 -11.03 18.09 -32.03
N GLU A 362 -10.94 18.98 -33.00
CA GLU A 362 -11.38 20.36 -32.90
C GLU A 362 -12.92 20.31 -32.77
N GLN A 363 -13.43 20.41 -31.55
CA GLN A 363 -14.82 20.77 -31.29
C GLN A 363 -14.81 21.99 -30.36
N ALA A 364 -15.08 23.12 -31.02
CA ALA A 364 -15.52 24.46 -30.60
C ALA A 364 -15.61 24.80 -29.10
#